data_AF-A0A7S1DB99-F1
#
_entry.id   AF-A0A7S1DB99-F1
#
_cell.length_a   1.000
_cell.length_b   1.000
_cell.length_c   1.000
_cell.angle_alpha   90.00
_cell.angle_beta   90.00
_cell.angle_gamma   90.00
#
_symmetry.space_group_name_H-M   'P 1'
#
loop_
_entity.id
_entity.type
_entity.pdbx_description
1 polymer ?
#
loop_
_entity_poly.entity_id
_entity_poly.type
_entity_poly.pdbx_seq_one_letter_code
_entity_poly.pdbx_strand_id
1 'polypeptide(L)'
;KRCVTTTAPPPGIGLHPHRGMETVTIAFQGSVQHHDSTGESGIIHPGDVQWMTAGKGVLHEEHHSEQFATQGGIFEMCQLWVNLPKQHKLVSPRYQTIRS
;
A
#
# COMPACT_ATOMS: atom_id res chain seq x y z
N LYS A 1 -12.30 28.39 -16.21
CA LYS A 1 -12.34 27.49 -15.03
C LYS A 1 -10.89 27.32 -14.58
N ARG A 2 -10.48 27.86 -13.42
CA ARG A 2 -9.10 27.75 -12.94
C ARG A 2 -8.82 26.29 -12.60
N CYS A 3 -7.79 25.71 -13.20
CA CYS A 3 -7.19 24.47 -12.74
C CYS A 3 -6.59 24.75 -11.36
N VAL A 4 -7.20 24.21 -10.31
CA VAL A 4 -6.61 24.20 -8.98
C VAL A 4 -5.71 22.97 -8.97
N THR A 5 -4.41 23.16 -9.15
CA THR A 5 -3.42 22.16 -8.77
C THR A 5 -3.45 22.06 -7.25
N THR A 6 -4.15 21.07 -6.71
CA THR A 6 -4.07 20.74 -5.30
C THR A 6 -2.66 20.24 -5.00
N THR A 7 -1.92 20.97 -4.18
CA THR A 7 -0.56 20.62 -3.69
C THR A 7 -0.56 19.49 -2.66
N ALA A 8 -1.72 18.96 -2.30
CA ALA A 8 -1.85 17.86 -1.34
C ALA A 8 -1.78 16.51 -2.07
N PRO A 9 -1.11 15.50 -1.48
CA PRO A 9 -1.11 14.14 -2.03
C PRO A 9 -2.54 13.58 -2.10
N PRO A 10 -2.79 12.57 -2.95
CA PRO A 10 -4.06 11.87 -2.97
C PRO A 10 -4.47 11.40 -1.56
N PRO A 11 -5.77 11.21 -1.27
CA PRO A 11 -6.22 10.69 0.02
C PRO A 11 -5.52 9.38 0.39
N GLY A 12 -5.06 9.25 1.64
CA GLY A 12 -4.25 8.10 2.06
C GLY A 12 -3.63 8.27 3.42
N ILE A 13 -2.66 7.43 3.71
CA ILE A 13 -1.83 7.45 4.91
C ILE A 13 -0.40 7.73 4.44
N GLY A 14 0.16 8.87 4.88
CA GLY A 14 1.56 9.21 4.61
C GLY A 14 2.55 8.26 5.30
N LEU A 15 3.83 8.63 5.30
CA LEU A 15 4.90 7.79 5.86
C LEU A 15 4.60 7.25 7.27
N HIS A 16 4.54 5.93 7.40
CA HIS A 16 4.34 5.23 8.66
C HIS A 16 5.11 3.90 8.70
N PRO A 17 5.57 3.44 9.89
CA PRO A 17 6.44 2.28 10.00
C PRO A 17 5.68 0.98 10.28
N HIS A 18 6.22 -0.15 9.81
CA HIS A 18 5.85 -1.51 10.23
C HIS A 18 7.08 -2.35 10.54
N ARG A 19 6.98 -3.29 11.50
CA ARG A 19 8.06 -4.22 11.85
C ARG A 19 7.52 -5.52 12.47
N GLY A 20 8.12 -6.65 12.10
CA GLY A 20 7.88 -7.95 12.73
C GLY A 20 6.54 -8.60 12.37
N MET A 21 5.88 -8.12 11.31
CA MET A 21 4.59 -8.57 10.81
C MET A 21 4.52 -8.43 9.29
N GLU A 22 3.39 -8.82 8.70
CA GLU A 22 3.08 -8.66 7.30
C GLU A 22 1.77 -7.88 7.15
N THR A 23 1.68 -7.03 6.13
CA THR A 23 0.40 -6.45 5.69
C THR A 23 -0.04 -7.14 4.40
N VAL A 24 -1.31 -7.50 4.34
CA VAL A 24 -1.95 -8.07 3.15
C VAL A 24 -3.06 -7.13 2.73
N THR A 25 -2.88 -6.44 1.62
CA THR A 25 -3.86 -5.50 1.06
C THR A 25 -4.56 -6.15 -0.12
N ILE A 26 -5.88 -6.26 -0.05
CA ILE A 26 -6.75 -6.82 -1.10
C ILE A 26 -7.64 -5.69 -1.61
N ALA A 27 -7.52 -5.34 -2.89
CA ALA A 27 -8.36 -4.30 -3.50
C ALA A 27 -9.55 -4.94 -4.22
N PHE A 28 -10.77 -4.62 -3.80
CA PHE A 28 -12.00 -5.07 -4.48
C PHE A 28 -12.48 -4.02 -5.49
N GLN A 29 -12.45 -2.74 -5.12
CA GLN A 29 -12.83 -1.61 -5.96
C GLN A 29 -11.93 -0.40 -5.68
N GLY A 30 -11.65 0.39 -6.72
CA GLY A 30 -10.65 1.44 -6.66
C GLY A 30 -9.21 0.90 -6.65
N SER A 31 -8.22 1.79 -6.49
CA SER A 31 -6.82 1.38 -6.53
C SER A 31 -5.96 2.20 -5.58
N VAL A 32 -4.94 1.55 -5.03
CA VAL A 32 -3.99 2.11 -4.05
C VAL A 32 -2.61 2.16 -4.66
N GLN A 33 -1.91 3.29 -4.51
CA GLN A 33 -0.49 3.43 -4.80
C GLN A 33 0.31 3.40 -3.50
N HIS A 34 1.45 2.72 -3.52
CA HIS A 34 2.37 2.65 -2.39
C HIS A 34 3.80 3.00 -2.81
N HIS A 35 4.57 3.52 -1.85
CA HIS A 35 6.01 3.76 -1.98
C HIS A 35 6.68 3.56 -0.61
N ASP A 36 7.91 3.04 -0.58
CA ASP A 36 8.62 2.77 0.66
C ASP A 36 10.09 3.22 0.71
N SER A 37 10.66 3.15 1.91
CA SER A 37 12.05 3.51 2.20
C SER A 37 13.11 2.61 1.56
N THR A 38 12.71 1.47 0.98
CA THR A 38 13.61 0.57 0.22
C THR A 38 13.65 0.93 -1.26
N GLY A 39 12.79 1.87 -1.70
CA GLY A 39 12.64 2.29 -3.10
C GLY A 39 11.60 1.49 -3.86
N GLU A 40 10.91 0.55 -3.20
CA GLU A 40 9.84 -0.23 -3.81
C GLU A 40 8.57 0.62 -3.89
N SER A 41 7.84 0.49 -4.99
CA SER A 41 6.58 1.17 -5.23
C SER A 41 5.72 0.42 -6.23
N GLY A 42 4.42 0.72 -6.24
CA GLY A 42 3.48 0.04 -7.11
C GLY A 42 2.05 0.55 -6.95
N ILE A 43 1.18 0.01 -7.79
CA ILE A 43 -0.27 0.23 -7.71
C ILE A 43 -0.94 -1.13 -7.54
N ILE A 44 -1.84 -1.22 -6.56
CA ILE A 44 -2.73 -2.35 -6.32
C ILE A 44 -4.05 -2.02 -7.02
N HIS A 45 -4.35 -2.72 -8.12
CA HIS A 45 -5.58 -2.53 -8.90
C HIS A 45 -6.74 -3.38 -8.36
N PRO A 46 -8.00 -3.11 -8.76
CA PRO A 46 -9.11 -3.99 -8.41
C PRO A 46 -8.82 -5.44 -8.80
N GLY A 47 -8.98 -6.36 -7.85
CA GLY A 47 -8.68 -7.79 -7.99
C GLY A 47 -7.27 -8.18 -7.54
N ASP A 48 -6.34 -7.23 -7.40
CA ASP A 48 -4.96 -7.52 -6.99
C ASP A 48 -4.84 -7.70 -5.47
N VAL A 49 -3.79 -8.44 -5.09
CA VAL A 49 -3.34 -8.58 -3.71
C VAL A 49 -1.88 -8.17 -3.59
N GLN A 50 -1.58 -7.31 -2.62
CA GLN A 50 -0.23 -7.04 -2.17
C GLN A 50 0.01 -7.72 -0.83
N TRP A 51 0.99 -8.62 -0.77
CA TRP A 51 1.46 -9.21 0.48
C TRP A 51 2.86 -8.68 0.79
N MET A 52 2.93 -7.71 1.70
CA MET A 52 4.19 -7.11 2.15
C MET A 52 4.65 -7.77 3.45
N THR A 53 5.84 -8.36 3.44
CA THR A 53 6.53 -8.75 4.66
C THR A 53 7.34 -7.55 5.16
N ALA A 54 6.97 -6.95 6.30
CA ALA A 54 7.74 -5.83 6.87
C ALA A 54 9.05 -6.28 7.54
N GLY A 55 9.08 -7.49 8.12
CA GLY A 55 10.30 -8.10 8.67
C GLY A 55 11.05 -7.17 9.64
N LYS A 56 12.34 -6.94 9.40
CA LYS A 56 13.20 -6.07 10.23
C LYS A 56 12.77 -4.60 10.26
N GLY A 57 11.90 -4.15 9.36
CA GLY A 57 11.31 -2.82 9.35
C GLY A 57 11.17 -2.24 7.95
N VAL A 58 10.05 -1.56 7.70
CA VAL A 58 9.78 -0.76 6.49
C VAL A 58 9.08 0.53 6.90
N LEU A 59 9.44 1.65 6.28
CA LEU A 59 8.69 2.91 6.34
C LEU A 59 8.02 3.10 4.98
N HIS A 60 6.70 3.22 4.95
CA HIS A 60 5.95 3.29 3.69
C HIS A 60 4.77 4.26 3.76
N GLU A 61 4.25 4.63 2.61
CA GLU A 61 3.02 5.41 2.47
C GLU A 61 2.06 4.70 1.50
N GLU A 62 0.76 4.89 1.72
CA GLU A 62 -0.31 4.21 0.99
C GLU A 62 -1.42 5.22 0.69
N HIS A 63 -1.61 5.54 -0.59
CA HIS A 63 -2.56 6.53 -1.05
C HIS A 63 -3.49 5.96 -2.12
N HIS A 64 -4.65 6.58 -2.33
CA HIS A 64 -5.39 6.36 -3.57
C HIS A 64 -4.45 6.63 -4.76
N SER A 65 -4.50 5.78 -5.79
CA SER A 65 -3.73 6.07 -7.00
C SER A 65 -4.17 7.42 -7.59
N GLU A 66 -3.26 8.13 -8.23
CA GLU A 66 -3.56 9.44 -8.84
C GLU A 66 -4.78 9.37 -9.78
N GLN A 67 -4.86 8.30 -10.57
CA GLN A 67 -5.97 8.07 -11.49
C GLN A 67 -7.29 7.91 -10.73
N PHE A 68 -7.34 7.05 -9.70
CA PHE A 68 -8.56 6.85 -8.92
C PHE A 68 -8.96 8.10 -8.14
N ALA A 69 -7.99 8.82 -7.57
CA ALA A 69 -8.25 10.07 -6.86
C ALA A 69 -8.85 11.15 -7.77
N THR A 70 -8.51 11.14 -9.07
CA THR A 70 -9.06 12.08 -10.06
C THR A 70 -10.44 11.65 -10.56
N GLN A 71 -10.63 10.35 -10.83
CA GLN A 71 -11.88 9.82 -11.41
C GLN A 71 -12.99 9.65 -10.37
N GLY A 72 -12.62 9.36 -9.11
CA GLY A 72 -13.55 8.97 -8.06
C GLY A 72 -14.17 7.59 -8.32
N GLY A 73 -15.16 7.24 -7.49
CA GLY A 73 -15.87 5.96 -7.57
C GLY A 73 -15.97 5.30 -6.20
N ILE A 74 -16.43 4.04 -6.20
CA ILE A 74 -16.46 3.22 -4.98
C ILE A 74 -15.04 2.77 -4.68
N PHE A 75 -14.64 2.95 -3.42
CA PHE A 75 -13.40 2.43 -2.89
C PHE A 75 -13.72 1.32 -1.90
N GLU A 76 -13.23 0.12 -2.16
CA GLU A 76 -13.46 -1.05 -1.32
C GLU A 76 -12.18 -1.89 -1.26
N MET A 77 -11.61 -2.02 -0.08
CA MET A 77 -10.43 -2.84 0.16
C MET A 77 -10.43 -3.43 1.56
N CYS A 78 -9.60 -4.45 1.76
CA CYS A 78 -9.29 -5.00 3.08
C CYS A 78 -7.78 -4.98 3.29
N GLN A 79 -7.34 -4.57 4.49
CA GLN A 79 -5.96 -4.71 4.92
C GLN A 79 -5.92 -5.65 6.13
N LEU A 80 -5.18 -6.76 6.02
CA LEU A 80 -4.99 -7.73 7.09
C LEU A 80 -3.56 -7.64 7.61
N TRP A 81 -3.42 -7.75 8.92
CA TRP A 81 -2.13 -7.77 9.60
C TRP A 81 -1.82 -9.18 10.09
N VAL A 82 -0.84 -9.83 9.48
CA VAL A 82 -0.45 -11.21 9.77
C VAL A 82 0.83 -11.20 10.58
N ASN A 83 0.81 -11.82 11.77
CA ASN A 83 1.97 -11.85 12.64
C ASN A 83 3.05 -12.80 12.09
N LEU A 84 4.32 -12.38 12.12
CA LEU A 84 5.44 -13.27 11.81
C LEU A 84 5.85 -14.10 13.04
N PRO A 85 6.16 -15.40 12.87
CA PRO A 85 6.83 -16.20 13.90
C PRO A 85 8.12 -15.52 14.38
N LYS A 86 8.49 -15.73 15.65
CA LYS A 86 9.66 -15.08 16.29
C LYS A 86 10.92 -15.11 15.42
N GLN A 87 11.23 -16.28 14.84
CA GLN A 87 12.41 -16.49 13.99
C GLN A 87 12.41 -15.66 12.69
N HIS A 88 11.24 -15.21 12.22
CA HIS A 88 11.09 -14.44 10.98
C HIS A 88 10.90 -12.94 11.20
N LYS A 89 10.83 -12.46 12.44
CA LYS A 89 10.56 -11.03 12.71
C LYS A 89 11.66 -10.07 12.23
N LEU A 90 12.83 -10.58 11.83
CA LEU A 90 13.98 -9.78 11.40
C LEU A 90 14.44 -10.11 9.96
N VAL A 91 13.63 -10.81 9.17
CA VAL A 91 13.94 -11.03 7.74
C VAL A 91 13.94 -9.70 6.98
N SER A 92 14.61 -9.63 5.83
CA SER A 92 14.53 -8.45 4.97
C SER A 92 13.09 -8.22 4.50
N PRO A 93 12.65 -6.96 4.36
CA PRO A 93 11.36 -6.65 3.77
C PRO A 93 11.26 -7.22 2.35
N ARG A 94 10.06 -7.61 1.93
CA ARG A 94 9.79 -8.02 0.55
C ARG A 94 8.32 -7.85 0.22
N TYR A 95 8.02 -7.77 -1.08
CA TYR A 95 6.66 -7.77 -1.61
C TYR A 95 6.38 -9.04 -2.40
N GLN A 96 5.14 -9.48 -2.37
CA GLN A 96 4.57 -10.43 -3.33
C GLN A 96 3.29 -9.79 -3.87
N THR A 97 3.33 -9.38 -5.13
CA THR A 97 2.17 -8.84 -5.84
C THR A 97 1.50 -9.94 -6.64
N ILE A 98 0.25 -10.23 -6.32
CA ILE A 98 -0.57 -11.22 -7.00
C ILE A 98 -1.59 -10.45 -7.83
N ARG A 99 -1.53 -10.62 -9.15
CA ARG A 99 -2.42 -9.96 -10.10
C ARG A 99 -3.60 -10.86 -10.45
N SER A 100 -4.76 -10.22 -10.67
CA SER A 100 -5.95 -10.90 -11.21
C SER A 100 -5.81 -11.31 -12.68
#